data_AF-A0A5C6NKW8-F1
#
_entry.id   AF-A0A5C6NKW8-F1
#
_cell.length_a   1.000
_cell.length_b   1.000
_cell.length_c   1.000
_cell.angle_alpha   90.00
_cell.angle_beta   90.00
_cell.angle_gamma   90.00
#
_symmetry.space_group_name_H-M   'P 1'
#
loop_
_entity.id
_entity.type
_entity.pdbx_description
1 polymer ?
#
loop_
_entity_poly.entity_id
_entity_poly.type
_entity_poly.pdbx_seq_one_letter_code
_entity_poly.pdbx_strand_id
1 'polypeptide(L)'
;MEVPQDQLSRDDNRVWYVPHHGVYHPKKKKIRVVFDCNATFQDVVSGQLLQGPDLTNALIGALMRFREEPIAMMVDIESMFYQVRVPGTDADLLRFLWWPDEEEAVALVKSLRDLCAEGGFSLTKWVSNSRRVLSSIPAELRATELKDLDLAQDALPTE
;
A
#
# COMPACT_ATOMS: atom_id res chain seq x y z
N MET A 1 13.06 -1.79 4.55
CA MET A 1 14.35 -2.51 4.46
C MET A 1 14.20 -3.48 3.32
N GLU A 2 15.17 -3.53 2.41
CA GLU A 2 15.15 -4.51 1.32
C GLU A 2 15.27 -5.93 1.89
N VAL A 3 14.49 -6.86 1.38
CA VAL A 3 14.57 -8.27 1.78
C VAL A 3 15.80 -8.86 1.07
N PRO A 4 16.78 -9.44 1.80
CA PRO A 4 17.94 -10.07 1.18
C PRO A 4 17.54 -11.15 0.17
N GLN A 5 18.31 -11.31 -0.92
CA GLN A 5 17.98 -12.26 -1.99
C GLN A 5 17.86 -13.71 -1.50
N ASP A 6 18.67 -14.10 -0.52
CA ASP A 6 18.65 -15.40 0.15
C ASP A 6 17.39 -15.64 0.99
N GLN A 7 16.58 -14.60 1.24
CA GLN A 7 15.38 -14.65 2.09
C GLN A 7 14.08 -14.35 1.31
N LEU A 8 14.17 -14.31 -0.03
CA LEU A 8 13.00 -14.03 -0.88
C LEU A 8 11.97 -15.17 -0.83
N SER A 9 12.42 -16.43 -0.80
CA SER A 9 11.57 -17.61 -0.68
C SER A 9 11.60 -18.16 0.76
N ARG A 10 10.42 -18.53 1.27
CA ARG A 10 10.28 -19.28 2.51
C ARG A 10 9.62 -20.62 2.25
N ASP A 11 10.05 -21.65 2.95
CA ASP A 11 9.53 -23.01 2.81
C ASP A 11 8.14 -23.19 3.45
N ASP A 12 7.69 -22.22 4.26
CA ASP A 12 6.43 -22.27 5.02
C ASP A 12 5.25 -21.57 4.32
N ASN A 13 5.42 -21.10 3.09
CA ASN A 13 4.43 -20.32 2.32
C ASN A 13 3.90 -19.05 3.04
N ARG A 14 4.57 -18.54 4.08
CA ARG A 14 4.16 -17.31 4.79
C ARG A 14 4.77 -16.05 4.18
N VAL A 15 4.70 -15.94 2.86
CA VAL A 15 5.16 -14.77 2.11
C VAL A 15 3.96 -14.12 1.42
N TRP A 16 3.72 -12.85 1.70
CA TRP A 16 2.64 -12.09 1.07
C TRP A 16 3.13 -10.72 0.63
N TYR A 17 2.69 -10.30 -0.55
CA TYR A 17 2.97 -8.97 -1.10
C TYR A 17 1.69 -8.14 -1.06
N VAL A 18 1.66 -7.15 -0.17
CA VAL A 18 0.55 -6.22 -0.02
C VAL A 18 0.54 -5.27 -1.22
N PRO A 19 -0.54 -5.28 -2.02
CA PRO A 19 -0.69 -4.31 -3.10
C PRO A 19 -0.75 -2.91 -2.51
N HIS A 20 -0.13 -1.96 -3.18
CA HIS A 20 -0.16 -0.57 -2.75
C HIS A 20 -0.27 0.35 -3.96
N HIS A 21 -0.84 1.53 -3.72
CA HIS A 21 -0.98 2.55 -4.74
C HIS A 21 -0.83 3.95 -4.15
N GLY A 22 -0.39 4.88 -4.98
CA GLY A 22 -0.32 6.30 -4.60
C GLY A 22 -1.68 6.97 -4.77
N VAL A 23 -2.14 7.66 -3.73
CA VAL A 23 -3.31 8.53 -3.76
C VAL A 23 -2.87 9.98 -3.58
N TYR A 24 -3.33 10.86 -4.46
CA TYR A 24 -3.05 12.28 -4.39
C TYR A 24 -4.07 13.00 -3.51
N HIS A 25 -3.57 13.79 -2.55
CA HIS A 25 -4.46 14.65 -1.77
C HIS A 25 -4.80 15.92 -2.58
N PRO A 26 -6.08 16.16 -2.95
CA PRO A 26 -6.45 17.22 -3.91
C PRO A 26 -5.95 18.62 -3.55
N LYS A 27 -5.86 18.92 -2.24
CA LYS A 27 -5.45 20.24 -1.72
C LYS A 27 -3.99 20.36 -1.28
N LYS A 28 -3.31 19.24 -0.97
CA LYS A 28 -2.02 19.27 -0.25
C LYS A 28 -0.82 18.97 -1.14
N LYS A 29 -1.05 18.66 -2.43
CA LYS A 29 -0.02 18.25 -3.41
C LYS A 29 0.98 17.20 -2.90
N LYS A 30 0.56 16.41 -1.90
CA LYS A 30 1.35 15.36 -1.26
C LYS A 30 0.74 14.02 -1.59
N ILE A 31 1.57 13.08 -2.02
CA ILE A 31 1.18 11.69 -2.29
C ILE A 31 1.08 10.92 -0.97
N ARG A 32 0.09 10.04 -0.86
CA ARG A 32 -0.04 9.05 0.22
C ARG A 32 -0.04 7.67 -0.39
N VAL A 33 0.83 6.79 0.09
CA VAL A 33 0.79 5.37 -0.30
C VAL A 33 -0.32 4.71 0.51
N VAL A 34 -1.26 4.09 -0.17
CA VAL A 34 -2.36 3.30 0.40
C VAL A 34 -2.05 1.83 0.13
N PHE A 35 -2.01 1.04 1.19
CA PHE A 35 -1.86 -0.40 1.14
C PHE A 35 -3.24 -1.05 1.12
N ASP A 36 -3.53 -1.88 0.11
CA ASP A 36 -4.74 -2.66 0.04
C ASP A 36 -4.57 -3.97 0.83
N CYS A 37 -4.78 -3.86 2.13
CA CYS A 37 -4.76 -5.01 3.04
C CYS A 37 -6.02 -5.87 2.96
N ASN A 38 -6.89 -5.73 1.94
CA ASN A 38 -8.05 -6.60 1.71
C ASN A 38 -7.94 -7.36 0.38
N ALA A 39 -6.84 -7.19 -0.36
CA ALA A 39 -6.60 -7.91 -1.59
C ALA A 39 -6.54 -9.42 -1.37
N THR A 40 -7.11 -10.17 -2.31
CA THR A 40 -7.20 -11.63 -2.27
C THR A 40 -6.52 -12.22 -3.50
N PHE A 41 -5.79 -13.32 -3.30
CA PHE A 41 -5.15 -14.07 -4.39
C PHE A 41 -5.20 -15.56 -4.07
N GLN A 42 -5.69 -16.37 -5.02
CA GLN A 42 -5.83 -17.83 -4.86
C GLN A 42 -6.54 -18.22 -3.54
N ASP A 43 -7.65 -17.54 -3.23
CA ASP A 43 -8.42 -17.71 -1.99
C ASP A 43 -7.66 -17.42 -0.68
N VAL A 44 -6.42 -16.93 -0.76
CA VAL A 44 -5.69 -16.34 0.35
C VAL A 44 -6.09 -14.87 0.45
N VAL A 45 -6.98 -14.60 1.41
CA VAL A 45 -7.30 -13.25 1.87
C VAL A 45 -6.27 -12.89 2.95
N SER A 46 -5.78 -11.66 2.95
CA SER A 46 -5.15 -11.02 4.12
C SER A 46 -5.95 -11.20 5.44
N GLY A 47 -7.24 -11.55 5.34
CA GLY A 47 -8.15 -11.90 6.45
C GLY A 47 -7.89 -13.25 7.14
N GLN A 48 -6.82 -13.97 6.82
CA GLN A 48 -6.38 -15.12 7.65
C GLN A 48 -5.66 -14.70 8.95
N LEU A 49 -5.54 -13.40 9.21
CA LEU A 49 -5.07 -12.88 10.49
C LEU A 49 -6.11 -13.16 11.58
N LEU A 50 -5.66 -13.75 12.68
CA LEU A 50 -6.50 -13.93 13.86
C LEU A 50 -6.89 -12.56 14.40
N GLN A 51 -8.18 -12.27 14.41
CA GLN A 51 -8.70 -11.04 15.00
C GLN A 51 -8.45 -11.06 16.51
N GLY A 52 -7.64 -10.12 16.99
CA GLY A 52 -7.45 -9.89 18.42
C GLY A 52 -8.70 -9.29 19.08
N PRO A 53 -8.77 -9.26 20.42
CA PRO A 53 -9.82 -8.53 21.12
C PRO A 53 -9.80 -7.05 20.72
N ASP A 54 -10.98 -6.43 20.64
CA ASP A 54 -11.06 -4.98 20.43
C ASP A 54 -10.51 -4.26 21.67
N LEU A 55 -9.34 -3.63 21.50
CA LEU A 55 -8.67 -2.84 22.53
C LEU A 55 -9.00 -1.35 22.42
N THR A 56 -9.92 -0.98 21.54
CA THR A 56 -10.35 0.41 21.36
C THR A 56 -11.17 0.83 22.58
N ASN A 57 -10.74 1.88 23.27
CA ASN A 57 -11.54 2.47 24.32
C ASN A 57 -12.87 2.96 23.74
N ALA A 58 -14.00 2.55 24.33
CA ALA A 58 -15.30 3.06 23.94
C ALA A 58 -15.29 4.59 24.00
N LEU A 59 -15.64 5.24 22.88
CA LEU A 59 -15.59 6.71 22.75
C LEU A 59 -16.37 7.40 23.87
N ILE A 60 -17.54 6.86 24.23
CA ILE A 60 -18.36 7.36 25.34
C ILE A 60 -17.57 7.30 26.65
N GLY A 61 -16.88 6.19 26.94
CA GLY A 61 -16.06 6.05 28.14
C GLY A 61 -14.88 7.03 28.17
N ALA A 62 -14.25 7.28 27.01
CA ALA A 62 -13.19 8.28 26.89
C ALA A 62 -13.71 9.70 27.16
N LEU A 63 -14.86 10.07 26.57
CA LEU A 63 -15.48 11.38 26.75
C LEU A 63 -15.99 11.60 28.18
N MET A 64 -16.52 10.57 28.84
CA MET A 64 -16.96 10.67 30.24
C MET A 64 -15.78 10.94 31.17
N ARG A 65 -14.70 10.16 31.06
CA ARG A 65 -13.46 10.39 31.84
C ARG A 65 -12.84 11.75 31.59
N PHE A 66 -12.89 12.24 30.35
CA PHE A 66 -12.41 13.59 30.01
C PHE A 66 -13.18 14.71 30.73
N ARG A 67 -14.41 14.44 31.18
CA ARG A 67 -15.28 15.39 31.90
C ARG A 67 -15.29 15.20 33.41
N GLU A 68 -14.68 14.14 33.92
CA GLU A 68 -14.66 13.83 35.36
C GLU A 68 -13.80 14.83 36.14
N GLU A 69 -12.72 15.32 35.53
CA GLU A 69 -11.76 16.21 36.19
C GLU A 69 -11.78 17.63 35.59
N PRO A 70 -11.44 18.66 36.38
CA PRO A 70 -11.51 20.06 35.95
C PRO A 70 -10.49 20.44 34.86
N ILE A 71 -9.46 19.61 34.65
CA ILE A 71 -8.37 19.86 33.72
C ILE A 71 -8.14 18.60 32.89
N ALA A 72 -8.21 18.74 31.56
CA ALA A 72 -7.97 17.66 30.64
C ALA A 72 -7.02 18.10 29.52
N MET A 73 -6.13 17.20 29.10
CA MET A 73 -5.15 17.44 28.04
C MET A 73 -5.38 16.48 26.89
N MET A 74 -5.18 16.98 25.67
CA MET A 74 -5.28 16.20 24.45
C MET A 74 -3.99 16.37 23.66
N VAL A 75 -3.42 15.25 23.23
CA VAL A 75 -2.20 15.22 22.40
C VAL A 75 -2.42 14.26 21.25
N ASP A 76 -1.86 14.57 20.10
CA ASP A 76 -1.80 13.64 18.97
C ASP A 76 -0.46 12.89 19.01
N ILE A 77 -0.50 11.57 18.83
CA ILE A 77 0.71 10.76 18.72
C ILE A 77 1.07 10.69 17.24
N GLU A 78 2.06 11.48 16.86
CA GLU A 78 2.55 11.47 15.49
C GLU A 78 2.98 10.05 15.11
N SER A 79 2.46 9.57 13.98
CA SER A 79 2.93 8.32 13.38
C SER A 79 2.79 7.10 14.29
N MET A 80 1.73 7.03 15.12
CA MET A 80 1.56 6.01 16.17
C MET A 80 1.76 4.56 15.69
N PHE A 81 1.30 4.22 14.49
CA PHE A 81 1.43 2.85 13.95
C PHE A 81 2.89 2.45 13.68
N TYR A 82 3.76 3.40 13.34
CA TYR A 82 5.18 3.14 13.11
C TYR A 82 5.97 2.95 14.40
N GLN A 83 5.38 3.30 15.55
CA GLN A 83 5.98 3.05 16.86
C GLN A 83 5.77 1.61 17.34
N VAL A 84 4.93 0.83 16.65
CA VAL A 84 4.70 -0.60 16.93
C VAL A 84 5.56 -1.44 16.01
N ARG A 85 6.38 -2.32 16.59
CA ARG A 85 7.24 -3.24 15.83
C ARG A 85 6.50 -4.54 15.52
N VAL A 86 6.50 -4.92 14.25
CA VAL A 86 5.99 -6.22 13.79
C VAL A 86 7.02 -7.31 14.13
N PRO A 87 6.60 -8.48 14.67
CA PRO A 87 7.48 -9.62 14.87
C PRO A 87 8.16 -10.06 13.57
N GLY A 88 9.44 -10.44 13.64
CA GLY A 88 10.18 -10.87 12.45
C GLY A 88 9.57 -12.12 11.78
N THR A 89 8.83 -12.94 12.53
CA THR A 89 8.11 -14.10 12.02
C THR A 89 6.94 -13.75 11.10
N ASP A 90 6.39 -12.54 11.22
CA ASP A 90 5.20 -12.10 10.48
C ASP A 90 5.49 -10.91 9.53
N ALA A 91 6.69 -10.34 9.59
CA ALA A 91 7.11 -9.23 8.73
C ALA A 91 6.97 -9.55 7.24
N ASP A 92 7.17 -10.82 6.86
CA ASP A 92 7.08 -11.30 5.48
C ASP A 92 5.64 -11.34 4.93
N LEU A 93 4.64 -11.14 5.79
CA LEU A 93 3.24 -10.96 5.39
C LEU A 93 2.93 -9.50 4.99
N LEU A 94 3.85 -8.57 5.25
CA LEU A 94 3.69 -7.14 4.97
C LEU A 94 4.69 -6.65 3.91
N ARG A 95 5.26 -7.56 3.11
CA ARG A 95 6.15 -7.16 2.00
C ARG A 95 5.34 -6.37 0.96
N PHE A 96 6.01 -5.51 0.21
CA PHE A 96 5.43 -4.83 -0.93
C PHE A 96 6.51 -4.69 -2.00
N LEU A 97 6.09 -4.63 -3.26
CA LEU A 97 7.02 -4.48 -4.37
C LEU A 97 7.55 -3.05 -4.40
N TRP A 98 8.85 -2.89 -4.63
CA TRP A 98 9.49 -1.59 -4.77
C TRP A 98 10.47 -1.65 -5.95
N TRP A 99 10.56 -0.56 -6.70
CA TRP A 99 11.37 -0.47 -7.90
C TRP A 99 12.46 0.59 -7.70
N PRO A 100 13.74 0.29 -7.94
CA PRO A 100 14.84 1.22 -7.68
C PRO A 100 14.92 2.34 -8.73
N ASP A 101 14.52 2.07 -9.97
CA ASP A 101 14.45 3.05 -11.04
C ASP A 101 13.30 2.79 -12.03
N GLU A 102 13.05 3.77 -12.90
CA GLU A 102 11.95 3.76 -13.85
C GLU A 102 12.15 2.76 -15.01
N GLU A 103 13.39 2.44 -15.38
CA GLU A 103 13.69 1.52 -16.48
C GLU A 103 13.41 0.09 -16.06
N GLU A 104 13.88 -0.29 -14.88
CA GLU A 104 13.57 -1.58 -14.27
C GLU A 104 12.06 -1.71 -14.05
N ALA A 105 11.40 -0.67 -13.54
CA ALA A 105 9.95 -0.69 -13.36
C ALA A 105 9.19 -0.92 -14.67
N VAL A 106 9.56 -0.24 -15.77
CA VAL A 106 8.93 -0.43 -17.08
C VAL A 106 9.15 -1.86 -17.60
N ALA A 107 10.38 -2.37 -17.51
CA ALA A 107 10.71 -3.72 -17.95
C ALA A 107 9.91 -4.77 -17.17
N LEU A 108 9.80 -4.61 -15.86
CA LEU A 108 9.15 -5.56 -14.97
C LEU A 108 7.62 -5.51 -15.07
N VAL A 109 7.04 -4.31 -15.25
CA VAL A 109 5.62 -4.17 -15.59
C VAL A 109 5.28 -4.92 -16.87
N LYS A 110 6.15 -4.83 -17.89
CA LYS A 110 5.98 -5.59 -19.13
C LYS A 110 6.06 -7.09 -18.88
N SER A 111 7.12 -7.56 -18.22
CA SER A 111 7.30 -8.98 -17.91
C SER A 111 6.16 -9.56 -17.06
N LEU A 112 5.65 -8.81 -16.08
CA LEU A 112 4.52 -9.22 -15.24
C LEU A 112 3.24 -9.34 -16.07
N ARG A 113 2.99 -8.39 -16.98
CA ARG A 113 1.83 -8.44 -17.89
C ARG A 113 1.89 -9.64 -18.82
N ASP A 114 3.07 -9.89 -19.40
CA ASP A 114 3.28 -11.01 -20.33
C ASP A 114 3.11 -12.36 -19.58
N LEU A 115 3.74 -12.50 -18.42
CA LEU A 115 3.63 -13.70 -17.57
C LEU A 115 2.19 -13.98 -17.12
N CYS A 116 1.46 -12.96 -16.66
CA CYS A 116 0.06 -13.12 -16.27
C CYS A 116 -0.83 -13.44 -17.48
N ALA A 117 -0.55 -12.86 -18.66
CA ALA A 117 -1.30 -13.13 -19.88
C ALA A 117 -1.13 -14.58 -20.36
N GLU A 118 0.06 -15.18 -20.21
CA GLU A 118 0.30 -16.60 -20.47
C GLU A 118 -0.57 -17.51 -19.59
N GLY A 119 -0.85 -17.08 -18.36
CA GLY A 119 -1.80 -17.73 -17.45
C GLY A 119 -3.28 -17.41 -17.71
N GLY A 120 -3.61 -16.62 -18.74
CA GLY A 120 -4.97 -16.16 -19.04
C GLY A 120 -5.47 -15.00 -18.17
N PHE A 121 -4.59 -14.35 -17.40
CA PHE A 121 -4.95 -13.26 -16.50
C PHE A 121 -4.63 -11.90 -17.14
N SER A 122 -5.63 -11.02 -17.20
CA SER A 122 -5.45 -9.63 -17.63
C SER A 122 -5.36 -8.70 -16.41
N LEU A 123 -4.17 -8.16 -16.16
CA LEU A 123 -3.93 -7.20 -15.09
C LEU A 123 -4.52 -5.83 -15.46
N THR A 124 -5.43 -5.30 -14.64
CA THR A 124 -6.13 -4.01 -14.85
C THR A 124 -5.95 -3.09 -13.65
N LYS A 125 -6.40 -1.84 -13.77
CA LYS A 125 -6.32 -0.77 -12.74
C LYS A 125 -4.88 -0.40 -12.36
N TRP A 126 -3.98 -0.37 -13.33
CA TRP A 126 -2.61 0.05 -13.10
C TRP A 126 -2.49 1.52 -12.68
N VAL A 127 -1.60 1.76 -11.73
CA VAL A 127 -1.29 3.05 -11.13
C VAL A 127 0.21 3.14 -10.88
N SER A 128 0.79 4.33 -11.05
CA SER A 128 2.20 4.57 -10.71
C SER A 128 2.39 6.04 -10.33
N ASN A 129 3.31 6.29 -9.40
CA ASN A 129 3.80 7.63 -9.07
C ASN A 129 4.82 8.15 -10.08
N SER A 130 5.35 7.31 -10.97
CA SER A 130 6.15 7.72 -12.12
C SER A 130 5.28 7.80 -13.38
N ARG A 131 5.31 8.97 -14.01
CA ARG A 131 4.62 9.18 -15.29
C ARG A 131 5.19 8.34 -16.40
N ARG A 132 6.51 8.18 -16.43
CA ARG A 132 7.20 7.38 -17.43
C ARG A 132 6.77 5.92 -17.32
N VAL A 133 6.74 5.37 -16.11
CA VAL A 133 6.23 4.01 -15.85
C VAL A 133 4.76 3.89 -16.23
N LEU A 134 3.90 4.80 -15.78
CA LEU A 134 2.46 4.75 -16.10
C LEU A 134 2.19 4.88 -17.61
N SER A 135 2.95 5.71 -18.31
CA SER A 135 2.82 5.93 -19.75
C SER A 135 3.16 4.70 -20.58
N SER A 136 4.01 3.81 -20.06
CA SER A 136 4.35 2.52 -20.70
C SER A 136 3.20 1.51 -20.70
N ILE A 137 2.18 1.73 -19.86
CA ILE A 137 1.02 0.85 -19.70
C ILE A 137 -0.12 1.33 -20.60
N PRO A 138 -0.80 0.48 -21.37
CA PRO A 138 -1.96 0.89 -22.18
C PRO A 138 -3.05 1.58 -21.35
N ALA A 139 -3.65 2.63 -21.88
CA ALA A 139 -4.57 3.51 -21.14
C ALA A 139 -5.83 2.79 -20.63
N GLU A 140 -6.29 1.79 -21.38
CA GLU A 140 -7.40 0.90 -21.05
C GLU A 140 -7.15 0.04 -19.80
N LEU A 141 -5.87 -0.23 -19.49
CA LEU A 141 -5.48 -1.01 -18.31
C LEU A 141 -5.23 -0.13 -17.08
N ARG A 142 -5.17 1.20 -17.23
CA ARG A 142 -4.92 2.13 -16.11
C ARG A 142 -6.18 2.35 -15.27
N ALA A 143 -5.99 2.68 -13.99
CA ALA A 143 -7.11 3.00 -13.11
C ALA A 143 -7.91 4.20 -13.63
N THR A 144 -9.24 4.09 -13.60
CA THR A 144 -10.18 5.08 -14.15
C THR A 144 -10.02 6.47 -13.50
N GLU A 145 -9.65 6.50 -12.23
CA GLU A 145 -9.42 7.72 -11.44
C GLU A 145 -8.22 8.55 -11.92
N LEU A 146 -7.36 7.97 -12.78
CA LEU A 146 -6.21 8.65 -13.40
C LEU A 146 -6.47 9.05 -14.85
N LYS A 147 -7.65 8.77 -15.42
CA LYS A 147 -7.98 9.10 -16.82
C LYS A 147 -8.18 10.60 -17.04
N ASP A 148 -8.61 11.31 -16.01
CA ASP A 148 -8.85 12.76 -16.05
C ASP A 148 -7.62 13.59 -15.61
N LEU A 149 -6.51 12.92 -15.26
CA LEU A 149 -5.28 13.59 -14.86
C LEU A 149 -4.44 13.87 -16.13
N ASP A 150 -4.29 15.14 -16.50
CA ASP A 150 -3.41 15.54 -17.61
C ASP A 150 -1.94 15.42 -17.19
N LEU A 151 -1.39 14.22 -17.41
CA LEU A 151 0.00 13.85 -17.13
C LEU A 151 1.01 14.67 -17.95
N ALA A 152 0.60 15.50 -18.92
CA ALA A 152 1.49 16.39 -19.66
C ALA A 152 1.61 17.79 -19.02
N GLN A 153 0.64 18.22 -18.21
CA GLN A 153 0.57 19.60 -17.69
C GLN A 153 0.80 19.73 -16.19
N ASP A 154 0.49 18.71 -15.39
CA ASP A 154 0.69 18.83 -13.95
C ASP A 154 2.20 18.79 -13.64
N ALA A 155 2.75 19.66 -12.81
CA ALA A 155 4.12 19.47 -12.33
C ALA A 155 4.14 18.30 -11.35
N LEU A 156 5.10 17.37 -11.47
CA LEU A 156 5.39 16.44 -10.38
C LEU A 156 5.84 17.29 -9.18
N PRO A 157 5.24 17.13 -7.98
CA PRO A 157 5.73 17.83 -6.81
C PRO A 157 7.15 17.32 -6.52
N THR A 158 8.14 18.15 -6.83
CA THR A 158 9.50 17.98 -6.31
C THR A 158 9.49 18.45 -4.87
N GLU A 159 9.48 17.50 -3.94
CA GLU A 159 10.05 17.60 -2.58
C GLU A 159 10.08 16.22 -1.92
#